data_AF-A0AAU2INU1-F1
#
_entry.id   AF-A0AAU2INU1-F1
#
_cell.length_a   1.000
_cell.length_b   1.000
_cell.length_c   1.000
_cell.angle_alpha   90.00
_cell.angle_beta   90.00
_cell.angle_gamma   90.00
#
_symmetry.space_group_name_H-M   'P 1'
#
loop_
_entity.id
_entity.type
_entity.pdbx_description
1 polymer ?
#
loop_
_entity_poly.entity_id
_entity_poly.type
_entity_poly.pdbx_seq_one_letter_code
_entity_poly.pdbx_strand_id
1 'polypeptide(L)'
;MTEMQSAAQKTIGDIAPKLADLTDQVLFGDIWERPGLSPRDRSLITVTALIALYRTDQLGFHLKLEMENGLCEDELVEAITHLAFYAGWPNAMGAAGQLKSIVGSAARSADDH
;
A
#
# COMPACT_ATOMS: atom_id res chain seq x y z
N MET A 1 -7.84 29.53 -9.82
CA MET A 1 -8.05 28.07 -9.94
C MET A 1 -7.80 27.49 -8.57
N THR A 2 -8.81 26.89 -7.95
CA THR A 2 -8.63 26.19 -6.68
C THR A 2 -7.78 24.96 -6.97
N GLU A 3 -6.53 24.92 -6.50
CA GLU A 3 -5.74 23.70 -6.58
C GLU A 3 -6.53 22.58 -5.91
N MET A 4 -6.74 21.47 -6.62
CA MET A 4 -7.34 20.29 -6.01
C MET A 4 -6.41 19.81 -4.91
N GLN A 5 -6.85 19.89 -3.65
CA GLN A 5 -6.10 19.38 -2.52
C GLN A 5 -5.77 17.89 -2.71
N SER A 6 -4.54 17.51 -2.37
CA SER A 6 -4.06 16.14 -2.38
C SER A 6 -4.86 15.24 -1.43
N ALA A 7 -4.71 13.93 -1.55
CA ALA A 7 -5.35 12.99 -0.62
C ALA A 7 -4.92 13.26 0.84
N ALA A 8 -3.63 13.52 1.08
CA ALA A 8 -3.12 13.81 2.41
C ALA A 8 -3.74 15.08 3.01
N GLN A 9 -3.85 16.15 2.22
CA GLN A 9 -4.49 17.40 2.66
C GLN A 9 -5.96 17.22 3.00
N LYS A 10 -6.69 16.42 2.20
CA LYS A 10 -8.10 16.11 2.46
C LYS A 10 -8.32 15.26 3.71
N THR A 11 -7.37 14.38 4.04
CA THR A 11 -7.51 13.44 5.16
C THR A 11 -7.09 14.02 6.49
N ILE A 12 -6.01 14.83 6.52
CA ILE A 12 -5.44 15.30 7.79
C ILE A 12 -4.94 16.75 7.74
N GLY A 13 -5.10 17.47 6.63
CA GLY A 13 -4.52 18.81 6.46
C GLY A 13 -5.09 19.86 7.43
N ASP A 14 -6.32 19.68 7.89
CA ASP A 14 -6.99 20.53 8.87
C ASP A 14 -6.45 20.32 10.31
N ILE A 15 -6.06 19.09 10.67
CA ILE A 15 -5.57 18.74 12.00
C ILE A 15 -4.04 18.76 12.08
N ALA A 16 -3.35 18.30 11.03
CA ALA A 16 -1.90 18.15 10.96
C ALA A 16 -1.36 18.64 9.60
N PRO A 17 -1.43 19.96 9.32
CA PRO A 17 -1.07 20.52 8.00
C PRO A 17 0.37 20.23 7.60
N LYS A 18 1.32 20.24 8.55
CA LYS A 18 2.72 19.93 8.23
C LYS A 18 2.92 18.46 7.86
N LEU A 19 2.14 17.54 8.45
CA LEU A 19 2.22 16.12 8.10
C LEU A 19 1.69 15.89 6.68
N ALA A 20 0.58 16.53 6.31
CA ALA A 20 0.06 16.48 4.95
C ALA A 20 1.06 17.06 3.94
N ASP A 21 1.68 18.20 4.26
CA ASP A 21 2.73 18.82 3.43
C ASP A 21 3.96 17.93 3.25
N LEU A 22 4.45 17.28 4.31
CA LEU A 22 5.57 16.33 4.22
C LEU A 22 5.21 15.08 3.41
N THR A 23 3.95 14.63 3.50
CA THR A 23 3.45 13.51 2.71
C THR A 23 3.46 13.83 1.22
N ASP A 24 3.03 15.04 0.86
CA ASP A 24 2.98 15.48 -0.54
C ASP A 24 4.39 15.75 -1.08
N GLN A 25 5.17 16.60 -0.41
CA GLN A 25 6.42 17.12 -0.96
C GLN A 25 7.60 16.16 -0.80
N VAL A 26 7.74 15.54 0.37
CA VAL A 26 8.93 14.74 0.70
C VAL A 26 8.70 13.27 0.42
N LEU A 27 7.59 12.70 0.87
CA LEU A 27 7.32 11.28 0.66
C LEU A 27 7.04 11.03 -0.83
N PHE A 28 5.91 11.52 -1.35
CA PHE A 28 5.53 11.24 -2.73
C PHE A 28 6.26 12.10 -3.76
N GLY A 29 6.56 13.37 -3.45
CA GLY A 29 7.23 14.29 -4.39
C GLY A 29 8.75 14.13 -4.53
N ASP A 30 9.42 13.40 -3.63
CA ASP A 30 10.87 13.14 -3.68
C ASP A 30 11.18 11.65 -3.51
N ILE A 31 10.98 11.10 -2.30
CA ILE A 31 11.47 9.76 -1.97
C ILE A 31 10.91 8.67 -2.90
N TRP A 32 9.64 8.78 -3.29
CA TRP A 32 9.01 7.82 -4.21
C TRP A 32 9.48 7.97 -5.67
N GLU A 33 9.89 9.17 -6.09
CA GLU A 33 10.35 9.49 -7.44
C GLU A 33 11.84 9.16 -7.70
N ARG A 34 12.59 8.77 -6.65
CA ARG A 34 14.03 8.49 -6.79
C ARG A 34 14.27 7.33 -7.77
N PRO A 35 15.15 7.49 -8.79
CA PRO A 35 15.29 6.56 -9.92
C PRO A 35 16.02 5.25 -9.59
N GLY A 36 16.57 5.10 -8.39
CA GLY A 36 17.34 3.91 -8.00
C GLY A 36 16.49 2.65 -7.78
N LEU A 37 15.17 2.79 -7.64
CA LEU A 37 14.21 1.70 -7.57
C LEU A 37 12.98 2.05 -8.39
N SER A 38 12.44 1.07 -9.11
CA SER A 38 11.18 1.24 -9.82
C SER A 38 10.02 1.47 -8.83
N PRO A 39 8.92 2.13 -9.25
CA PRO A 39 7.72 2.24 -8.43
C PRO A 39 7.21 0.87 -7.96
N ARG A 40 7.28 -0.15 -8.84
CA ARG A 40 6.92 -1.54 -8.53
C ARG A 40 7.74 -2.08 -7.34
N ASP A 41 9.07 -2.01 -7.41
CA ASP A 41 9.93 -2.57 -6.36
C ASP A 41 9.80 -1.79 -5.06
N ARG A 42 9.57 -0.47 -5.15
CA ARG A 42 9.30 0.38 -3.99
C ARG A 42 7.99 0.02 -3.30
N SER A 43 6.95 -0.29 -4.06
CA SER A 43 5.69 -0.81 -3.51
C SER A 43 5.89 -2.14 -2.78
N LEU A 44 6.57 -3.11 -3.39
CA LEU A 44 6.85 -4.41 -2.77
C LEU A 44 7.61 -4.25 -1.44
N ILE A 45 8.63 -3.41 -1.40
CA ILE A 45 9.39 -3.13 -0.16
C ILE A 45 8.49 -2.49 0.90
N THR A 46 7.62 -1.56 0.49
CA THR A 46 6.70 -0.88 1.42
C THR A 46 5.73 -1.88 2.05
N VAL A 47 5.10 -2.75 1.26
CA VAL A 47 4.15 -3.72 1.78
C VAL A 47 4.81 -4.80 2.61
N THR A 48 5.95 -5.34 2.18
CA THR A 48 6.69 -6.30 2.98
C THR A 48 7.11 -5.72 4.34
N ALA A 49 7.49 -4.44 4.39
CA ALA A 49 7.76 -3.73 5.64
C ALA A 49 6.50 -3.56 6.52
N LEU A 50 5.35 -3.21 5.93
CA LEU A 50 4.08 -3.09 6.67
C LEU A 50 3.62 -4.42 7.26
N ILE A 51 3.79 -5.51 6.52
CA ILE A 51 3.50 -6.87 7.00
C ILE A 51 4.46 -7.23 8.14
N ALA A 52 5.76 -7.01 7.97
CA ALA A 52 6.76 -7.34 8.98
C ALA A 52 6.54 -6.56 10.29
N LEU A 53 6.09 -5.30 10.21
CA LEU A 53 5.80 -4.45 11.35
C LEU A 53 4.37 -4.61 11.90
N TYR A 54 3.55 -5.49 11.32
CA TYR A 54 2.15 -5.71 11.68
C TYR A 54 1.32 -4.40 11.68
N ARG A 55 1.44 -3.61 10.61
CA ARG A 55 0.74 -2.32 10.40
C ARG A 55 -0.49 -2.51 9.51
N THR A 56 -1.44 -3.31 9.99
CA THR A 56 -2.64 -3.75 9.26
C THR A 56 -3.54 -2.61 8.78
N ASP A 57 -3.59 -1.48 9.50
CA ASP A 57 -4.44 -0.34 9.15
C ASP A 57 -3.99 0.37 7.87
N GLN A 58 -2.69 0.29 7.54
CA GLN A 58 -2.12 0.88 6.33
C GLN A 58 -2.02 -0.14 5.19
N LEU A 59 -1.91 -1.43 5.54
CA LEU A 59 -1.64 -2.51 4.59
C LEU A 59 -2.72 -2.60 3.49
N GLY A 60 -3.99 -2.43 3.82
CA GLY A 60 -5.08 -2.48 2.82
C GLY A 60 -5.04 -1.37 1.76
N PHE A 61 -4.57 -0.17 2.11
CA PHE A 61 -4.36 0.91 1.14
C PHE A 61 -3.20 0.55 0.21
N HIS A 62 -2.08 0.14 0.79
CA HIS A 62 -0.89 -0.17 0.00
C HIS A 62 -1.10 -1.37 -0.92
N LEU A 63 -1.76 -2.45 -0.47
CA LEU A 63 -2.09 -3.62 -1.30
C LEU A 63 -2.81 -3.25 -2.61
N LYS A 64 -3.70 -2.24 -2.57
CA LYS A 64 -4.38 -1.75 -3.78
C LYS A 64 -3.43 -0.95 -4.68
N LEU A 65 -2.65 -0.06 -4.07
CA LEU A 65 -1.69 0.79 -4.79
C LEU A 65 -0.61 -0.04 -5.51
N GLU A 66 -0.15 -1.16 -4.94
CA GLU A 66 0.85 -2.02 -5.61
C GLU A 66 0.30 -2.70 -6.85
N MET A 67 -0.96 -3.15 -6.81
CA MET A 67 -1.61 -3.77 -7.96
C MET A 67 -1.74 -2.78 -9.11
N GLU A 68 -1.99 -1.50 -8.80
CA GLU A 68 -1.94 -0.41 -9.79
C GLU A 68 -0.51 -0.16 -10.30
N ASN A 69 0.52 -0.35 -9.46
CA ASN A 69 1.93 -0.24 -9.82
C ASN A 69 2.52 -1.49 -10.50
N GLY A 70 1.70 -2.50 -10.81
CA GLY A 70 2.07 -3.66 -11.63
C GLY A 70 2.60 -4.88 -10.87
N LEU A 71 2.39 -4.97 -9.55
CA LEU A 71 2.54 -6.24 -8.83
C LEU A 71 1.30 -7.10 -9.03
N CYS A 72 1.47 -8.37 -9.39
CA CYS A 72 0.34 -9.29 -9.52
C CYS A 72 -0.01 -9.96 -8.18
N GLU A 73 -1.22 -10.52 -8.10
CA GLU A 73 -1.68 -11.24 -6.91
C GLU A 73 -0.74 -12.37 -6.51
N ASP A 74 -0.24 -13.16 -7.47
CA ASP A 74 0.67 -14.28 -7.21
C ASP A 74 1.98 -13.81 -6.54
N GLU A 75 2.53 -12.67 -6.97
CA GLU A 75 3.74 -12.10 -6.37
C GLU A 75 3.51 -11.65 -4.92
N LEU A 76 2.32 -11.09 -4.64
CA LEU A 76 1.93 -10.71 -3.28
C LEU A 76 1.72 -11.94 -2.39
N VAL A 77 1.08 -12.99 -2.92
CA VAL A 77 0.91 -14.27 -2.22
C VAL A 77 2.26 -14.89 -1.87
N GLU A 78 3.21 -14.88 -2.80
CA GLU A 78 4.57 -15.39 -2.56
C GLU A 78 5.32 -14.56 -1.51
N ALA A 79 5.27 -13.23 -1.59
CA ALA A 79 5.89 -12.36 -0.61
C ALA A 79 5.31 -12.55 0.80
N ILE A 80 3.98 -12.65 0.92
CA ILE A 80 3.29 -12.90 2.19
C ILE A 80 3.68 -14.25 2.77
N THR A 81 3.69 -15.30 1.93
CA THR A 81 4.10 -16.65 2.32
C THR A 81 5.55 -16.67 2.81
N HIS A 82 6.45 -16.00 2.09
CA HIS A 82 7.86 -15.91 2.46
C HIS A 82 8.04 -15.20 3.81
N LEU A 83 7.28 -14.14 4.07
CA LEU A 83 7.33 -13.40 5.33
C LEU A 83 6.80 -14.19 6.52
N ALA A 84 6.05 -15.28 6.34
CA ALA A 84 5.66 -16.14 7.45
C ALA A 84 6.88 -16.69 8.21
N PHE A 85 8.00 -16.90 7.51
CA PHE A 85 9.25 -17.40 8.07
C PHE A 85 10.10 -16.34 8.77
N TYR A 86 10.01 -15.07 8.35
CA TYR A 86 10.86 -13.98 8.84
C TYR A 86 10.13 -13.02 9.80
N ALA A 87 8.83 -12.84 9.62
CA ALA A 87 7.97 -11.97 10.41
C ALA A 87 6.94 -12.75 11.26
N GLY A 88 6.85 -14.08 11.08
CA GLY A 88 5.98 -14.94 11.85
C GLY A 88 4.61 -15.17 11.21
N TRP A 89 4.02 -16.33 11.54
CA TRP A 89 2.75 -16.80 11.01
C TRP A 89 1.57 -15.83 11.21
N PRO A 90 1.41 -15.16 12.38
CA PRO A 90 0.32 -14.20 12.58
C PRO A 90 0.34 -13.04 11.60
N ASN A 91 1.54 -12.51 11.28
CA ASN A 91 1.69 -11.40 10.34
C ASN A 91 1.28 -11.82 8.93
N ALA A 92 1.77 -12.99 8.47
CA ALA A 92 1.43 -13.53 7.17
C ALA A 92 -0.07 -13.84 7.03
N MET A 93 -0.68 -14.47 8.04
CA MET A 93 -2.12 -14.80 8.02
C MET A 93 -2.99 -13.54 8.02
N GLY A 94 -2.61 -12.51 8.78
CA GLY A 94 -3.30 -11.22 8.77
C GLY A 94 -3.24 -10.55 7.39
N ALA A 95 -2.06 -10.54 6.76
CA ALA A 95 -1.84 -9.98 5.44
C ALA A 95 -2.61 -10.75 4.35
N ALA A 96 -2.53 -12.09 4.35
CA ALA A 96 -3.26 -12.94 3.42
C ALA A 96 -4.79 -12.74 3.53
N GLY A 97 -5.30 -12.57 4.77
CA GLY A 97 -6.70 -12.25 5.00
C GLY A 97 -7.12 -10.93 4.36
N GLN A 98 -6.31 -9.88 4.48
CA GLN A 98 -6.59 -8.59 3.84
C GLN A 98 -6.51 -8.65 2.31
N LEU A 99 -5.48 -9.31 1.75
CA LEU A 99 -5.36 -9.51 0.30
C LEU A 99 -6.60 -10.24 -0.24
N LYS A 100 -7.03 -11.32 0.41
CA LYS A 100 -8.25 -12.05 0.06
C LYS A 100 -9.50 -11.16 0.07
N SER A 101 -9.64 -10.27 1.04
CA SER A 101 -10.76 -9.32 1.08
C SER A 101 -10.75 -8.34 -0.10
N ILE A 102 -9.57 -7.90 -0.55
CA ILE A 102 -9.45 -6.96 -1.67
C ILE A 102 -9.75 -7.65 -3.00
N VAL A 103 -9.11 -8.79 -3.28
CA VAL A 103 -9.29 -9.56 -4.52
C VAL A 103 -10.71 -10.12 -4.61
N GLY A 104 -11.24 -10.67 -3.51
CA GLY A 104 -12.59 -11.19 -3.46
C GLY A 104 -13.67 -10.12 -3.64
N SER A 105 -13.38 -8.86 -3.31
CA SER A 105 -14.25 -7.72 -3.63
C SER A 105 -14.17 -7.29 -5.09
N ALA A 106 -12.99 -7.35 -5.71
CA ALA A 106 -12.81 -6.97 -7.13
C ALA A 106 -13.55 -7.91 -8.09
N ALA A 107 -13.59 -9.22 -7.79
CA ALA A 107 -14.32 -10.20 -8.59
C ALA A 107 -15.85 -9.97 -8.61
N ARG A 108 -16.43 -9.43 -7.53
CA ARG A 108 -17.88 -9.15 -7.47
C ARG A 108 -18.30 -7.88 -8.19
N SER A 109 -17.42 -6.90 -8.36
CA SER A 109 -17.73 -5.67 -9.09
C SER A 109 -17.70 -5.82 -10.62
N ALA A 110 -17.01 -6.84 -11.14
CA ALA A 110 -16.92 -7.09 -12.58
C ALA A 110 -18.13 -7.84 -13.15
N ASP A 111 -18.89 -8.55 -12.30
CA ASP A 111 -20.09 -9.32 -12.68
C ASP A 111 -21.40 -8.50 -12.62
N ASP A 112 -21.34 -7.23 -12.18
CA ASP A 112 -22.51 -6.35 -11.96
C ASP A 112 -22.74 -5.31 -13.10
N HIS A 113 -22.14 -5.49 -14.28
CA HIS A 113 -22.34 -4.68 -15.50
C HIS A 113 -22.61 -5.54 -16.73
#